data_AF-A0A7S3BZQ9-F1
#
_entry.id   AF-A0A7S3BZQ9-F1
#
_cell.length_a   1.000
_cell.length_b   1.000
_cell.length_c   1.000
_cell.angle_alpha   90.00
_cell.angle_beta   90.00
_cell.angle_gamma   90.00
#
_symmetry.space_group_name_H-M   'P 1'
#
loop_
_entity.id
_entity.type
_entity.pdbx_description
1 polymer ?
#
loop_
_entity_poly.entity_id
_entity_poly.type
_entity_poly.pdbx_seq_one_letter_code
_entity_poly.pdbx_strand_id
1 'polypeptide(L)'
;CAPSSQVALQHAECPISFEPLHKAPVGVFLDSSGRRVSPHFFNLEAAREWLQGGSGTCPLTRARVASVLPVPDVRSDPEGWFRVVDINGDGKLSRQGGGECLKAQLPA
;
A
#
# COMPACT_ATOMS: atom_id res chain seq x y z
N CYS A 1 18.47 -9.03 -5.95
CA CYS A 1 17.93 -7.77 -6.52
C CYS A 1 18.14 -6.67 -5.50
N ALA A 2 18.90 -5.62 -5.83
CA ALA A 2 19.12 -4.49 -4.93
C ALA A 2 17.78 -3.84 -4.55
N PRO A 3 17.59 -3.37 -3.30
CA PRO A 3 16.41 -2.59 -2.96
C PRO A 3 16.51 -1.29 -3.76
N SER A 4 15.64 -1.11 -4.74
CA SER A 4 15.49 0.18 -5.40
C SER A 4 15.13 1.20 -4.33
N SER A 5 16.05 2.11 -4.03
CA SER A 5 15.86 3.21 -3.09
C SER A 5 14.83 4.18 -3.65
N GLN A 6 13.55 3.86 -3.49
CA GLN A 6 12.47 4.78 -3.80
C GLN A 6 12.40 5.82 -2.69
N VAL A 7 12.75 7.05 -3.05
CA VAL A 7 12.82 8.21 -2.13
C VAL A 7 11.51 8.38 -1.35
N ALA A 8 10.36 8.21 -2.01
CA ALA A 8 9.05 8.30 -1.34
C ALA A 8 8.89 7.29 -0.18
N LEU A 9 9.42 6.06 -0.31
CA LEU A 9 9.38 5.07 0.79
C LEU A 9 10.26 5.49 1.98
N GLN A 10 11.37 6.19 1.72
CA GLN A 10 12.25 6.69 2.77
C GLN A 10 11.59 7.80 3.60
N HIS A 11 10.71 8.58 2.98
CA HIS A 11 9.95 9.67 3.63
C HIS A 11 8.54 9.27 4.07
N ALA A 12 8.14 8.00 3.89
CA ALA A 12 6.78 7.52 4.12
C ALA A 12 5.72 8.37 3.39
N GLU A 13 6.00 8.71 2.13
CA GLU A 13 5.15 9.52 1.25
C GLU A 13 4.46 8.67 0.18
N CYS A 14 3.30 9.15 -0.27
CA CYS A 14 2.58 8.56 -1.38
C CYS A 14 3.35 8.78 -2.70
N PRO A 15 3.70 7.73 -3.45
CA PRO A 15 4.43 7.90 -4.71
C PRO A 15 3.61 8.54 -5.85
N ILE A 16 2.30 8.76 -5.65
CA ILE A 16 1.40 9.37 -6.63
C ILE A 16 1.21 10.87 -6.34
N SER A 17 0.94 11.22 -5.08
CA SER A 17 0.64 12.61 -4.66
C SER A 17 1.82 13.33 -3.99
N PHE A 18 2.87 12.61 -3.62
CA PHE A 18 4.02 13.11 -2.84
C PHE A 18 3.65 13.66 -1.46
N GLU A 19 2.46 13.33 -0.96
CA GLU A 19 2.03 13.70 0.38
C GLU A 19 2.41 12.63 1.41
N PRO A 20 2.69 13.00 2.67
CA PRO A 20 2.94 12.03 3.74
C PRO A 20 1.75 11.07 3.92
N LEU A 21 2.02 9.75 3.94
CA LEU A 21 0.98 8.72 4.00
C LEU A 21 0.17 8.78 5.30
N HIS A 22 0.82 9.08 6.43
CA HIS A 22 0.17 9.11 7.74
C HIS A 22 -0.86 10.24 7.93
N LYS A 23 -0.99 11.17 6.97
CA LYS A 23 -1.92 12.31 7.04
C LYS A 23 -3.31 12.01 6.46
N ALA A 24 -3.48 10.90 5.75
CA ALA A 24 -4.72 10.56 5.06
C ALA A 24 -4.97 9.04 5.06
N PRO A 25 -6.18 8.57 4.73
CA PRO A 25 -6.42 7.14 4.56
C PRO A 25 -5.48 6.53 3.52
N VAL A 26 -4.94 5.37 3.84
CA VAL A 26 -3.99 4.63 3.00
C VAL A 26 -4.73 3.53 2.25
N GLY A 27 -4.33 3.27 1.00
CA GLY A 27 -4.81 2.19 0.16
C GLY A 27 -3.69 1.34 -0.42
N VAL A 28 -4.06 0.13 -0.84
CA VAL A 28 -3.22 -0.81 -1.60
C VAL A 28 -3.93 -1.23 -2.88
N PHE A 29 -3.15 -1.61 -3.89
CA PHE A 29 -3.68 -2.13 -5.14
C PHE A 29 -3.88 -3.64 -5.09
N LEU A 30 -5.02 -4.11 -5.63
CA LEU A 30 -5.34 -5.52 -5.79
C LEU A 30 -5.43 -5.93 -7.27
N ASP A 31 -5.13 -7.19 -7.55
CA ASP A 31 -5.42 -7.83 -8.83
C ASP A 31 -6.89 -8.30 -8.91
N SER A 32 -7.26 -8.90 -10.04
CA SER A 32 -8.61 -9.42 -10.27
C SER A 32 -9.00 -10.58 -9.36
N SER A 33 -8.03 -11.21 -8.67
CA SER A 33 -8.28 -12.24 -7.66
C SER A 33 -8.42 -11.67 -6.25
N GLY A 34 -8.35 -10.35 -6.09
CA GLY A 34 -8.43 -9.67 -4.80
C GLY A 34 -7.13 -9.73 -4.00
N ARG A 35 -6.01 -10.11 -4.62
CA ARG A 35 -4.71 -10.18 -3.96
C ARG A 35 -3.91 -8.91 -4.20
N ARG A 36 -3.10 -8.51 -3.21
CA ARG A 36 -2.19 -7.37 -3.36
C ARG A 36 -1.17 -7.61 -4.48
N VAL A 37 -1.03 -6.62 -5.35
CA VAL A 37 -0.12 -6.70 -6.52
C VAL A 37 1.31 -6.27 -6.21
N SER A 38 1.50 -5.55 -5.09
CA SER A 38 2.79 -5.01 -4.68
C SER A 38 2.79 -4.66 -3.17
N PRO A 39 3.98 -4.51 -2.54
CA PRO A 39 4.10 -4.12 -1.14
C PRO A 39 3.83 -2.62 -0.90
N HIS A 40 3.61 -1.82 -1.94
CA HIS A 40 3.51 -0.38 -1.83
C HIS A 40 2.17 0.09 -1.25
N PHE A 41 2.23 1.22 -0.56
CA PHE A 41 1.12 1.93 0.04
C PHE A 41 0.95 3.29 -0.63
N PHE A 42 -0.28 3.75 -0.71
CA PHE A 42 -0.65 4.98 -1.41
C PHE A 42 -1.67 5.74 -0.58
N ASN A 43 -1.74 7.06 -0.76
CA ASN A 43 -2.96 7.78 -0.39
C ASN A 43 -4.15 7.13 -1.14
N LEU A 44 -5.23 6.84 -0.41
CA LEU A 44 -6.39 6.11 -0.93
C LEU A 44 -7.07 6.83 -2.10
N GLU A 45 -7.21 8.15 -2.01
CA GLU A 45 -7.85 8.96 -3.05
C GLU A 45 -6.98 9.00 -4.30
N ALA A 46 -5.69 9.30 -4.14
CA ALA A 46 -4.72 9.29 -5.23
C ALA A 46 -4.65 7.93 -5.95
N ALA A 47 -4.72 6.82 -5.20
CA ALA A 47 -4.76 5.48 -5.79
C ALA A 47 -6.04 5.21 -6.60
N ARG A 48 -7.19 5.70 -6.13
CA ARG A 48 -8.47 5.57 -6.84
C ARG A 48 -8.47 6.38 -8.14
N GLU A 49 -8.01 7.64 -8.08
CA GLU A 49 -7.87 8.49 -9.25
C GLU A 49 -6.89 7.89 -10.27
N TRP A 50 -5.76 7.37 -9.80
CA TRP A 50 -4.78 6.69 -10.66
C TRP A 50 -5.37 5.50 -11.43
N LEU A 51 -6.20 4.69 -10.77
CA LEU A 51 -6.87 3.57 -11.40
C LEU A 51 -7.94 4.03 -12.39
N GLN A 52 -8.73 5.05 -12.03
CA GLN A 52 -9.77 5.63 -12.90
C GLN A 52 -9.19 6.31 -14.14
N GLY A 53 -8.00 6.92 -14.03
CA GLY A 53 -7.28 7.58 -15.13
C GLY A 53 -6.75 6.64 -16.21
N GLY A 54 -6.99 5.33 -16.11
CA GLY A 54 -6.70 4.36 -17.16
C GLY A 54 -5.29 3.76 -17.15
N SER A 55 -4.46 4.07 -16.15
CA SER A 55 -3.12 3.48 -16.03
C SER A 55 -3.17 1.96 -15.82
N GLY A 56 -4.19 1.47 -15.08
CA GLY A 56 -4.45 0.04 -14.85
C GLY A 56 -3.27 -0.75 -14.25
N THR A 57 -2.25 -0.06 -13.74
CA THR A 57 -0.98 -0.65 -13.32
C THR A 57 -0.41 0.10 -12.13
N CYS A 58 0.33 -0.60 -11.27
CA CYS A 58 1.05 0.02 -10.16
C CYS A 58 2.14 0.96 -10.71
N PRO A 59 2.25 2.22 -10.25
CA PRO A 59 3.25 3.16 -10.78
C PRO A 59 4.70 2.73 -10.49
N LEU A 60 4.90 1.84 -9.52
CA LEU A 60 6.23 1.43 -9.05
C LEU A 60 6.67 0.10 -9.69
N THR A 61 5.76 -0.86 -9.84
CA THR A 61 6.08 -2.20 -10.36
C THR A 61 5.53 -2.48 -11.76
N ARG A 62 4.60 -1.65 -12.25
CA ARG A 62 3.78 -1.86 -13.45
C ARG A 62 2.91 -3.12 -13.42
N ALA A 63 2.77 -3.78 -12.27
CA ALA A 63 1.84 -4.90 -12.10
C ALA A 63 0.41 -4.44 -12.37
N ARG A 64 -0.40 -5.27 -13.06
CA ARG A 64 -1.80 -4.94 -13.38
C ARG A 64 -2.64 -4.80 -12.13
N VAL A 65 -3.46 -3.76 -12.09
CA VAL A 65 -4.35 -3.40 -10.99
C VAL A 65 -5.80 -3.56 -11.46
N ALA A 66 -6.62 -4.22 -10.65
CA ALA A 66 -8.06 -4.32 -10.87
C ALA A 66 -8.85 -3.44 -9.88
N SER A 67 -8.37 -3.26 -8.66
CA SER A 67 -9.07 -2.47 -7.65
C SER A 67 -8.14 -1.87 -6.59
N VAL A 68 -8.70 -0.98 -5.77
CA VAL A 68 -8.02 -0.35 -4.63
C VAL A 68 -8.73 -0.79 -3.35
N LEU A 69 -7.97 -1.26 -2.37
CA LEU A 69 -8.47 -1.63 -1.04
C LEU A 69 -7.94 -0.64 0.00
N PRO A 70 -8.81 0.01 0.80
CA PRO A 70 -8.38 0.78 1.96
C PRO A 70 -7.72 -0.13 3.00
N VAL A 71 -6.61 0.33 3.59
CA VAL A 71 -5.96 -0.35 4.71
C VAL A 71 -6.71 0.01 5.99
N PRO A 72 -7.27 -0.96 6.73
CA PRO A 72 -7.94 -0.68 8.00
C PRO A 72 -7.00 -0.05 9.04
N ASP A 73 -7.55 0.60 10.07
CA ASP A 73 -6.74 1.07 11.19
C ASP A 73 -6.46 -0.10 12.14
N VAL A 74 -5.18 -0.37 12.43
CA VAL A 74 -4.75 -1.47 13.30
C VAL A 74 -5.35 -1.41 14.71
N ARG A 75 -5.72 -0.21 15.19
CA ARG A 75 -6.29 0.00 16.53
C ARG A 75 -7.77 -0.36 16.59
N SER A 76 -8.51 -0.20 15.49
CA SER A 76 -9.94 -0.47 15.43
C SER A 76 -10.30 -1.80 14.78
N ASP A 77 -9.51 -2.24 13.81
CA ASP A 77 -9.70 -3.49 13.06
C ASP A 77 -8.34 -4.18 12.83
N PRO A 78 -7.73 -4.78 13.88
CA PRO A 78 -6.43 -5.43 13.78
C PRO A 78 -6.45 -6.64 12.85
N GLU A 79 -7.56 -7.39 12.79
CA GLU A 79 -7.69 -8.57 11.93
C GLU A 79 -7.80 -8.19 10.45
N GLY A 80 -8.59 -7.16 10.13
CA GLY A 80 -8.64 -6.58 8.79
C GLY A 80 -7.31 -5.99 8.37
N TRP A 81 -6.67 -5.24 9.27
CA TRP A 81 -5.32 -4.71 9.03
C TRP A 81 -4.33 -5.84 8.70
N PHE A 82 -4.29 -6.89 9.54
CA PHE A 82 -3.39 -8.01 9.35
C PHE A 82 -3.59 -8.69 7.98
N ARG A 83 -4.85 -8.94 7.58
CA ARG A 83 -5.18 -9.52 6.27
C ARG A 83 -4.67 -8.67 5.09
N VAL A 84 -4.62 -7.35 5.24
CA VAL A 84 -4.10 -6.46 4.21
C VAL A 84 -2.56 -6.43 4.19
N VAL A 85 -1.93 -6.52 5.35
CA VAL A 85 -0.47 -6.48 5.46
C VAL A 85 0.18 -7.82 5.12
N ASP A 86 -0.49 -8.94 5.40
CA ASP A 86 -0.08 -10.28 4.98
C ASP A 86 -0.29 -10.47 3.46
N ILE A 87 0.64 -9.90 2.69
CA ILE A 87 0.64 -9.95 1.22
C ILE A 87 0.77 -11.38 0.66
N ASN A 88 1.35 -12.31 1.43
CA ASN A 88 1.59 -13.69 0.98
C ASN A 88 0.45 -14.63 1.38
N GLY A 89 -0.40 -14.23 2.32
CA GLY A 89 -1.49 -15.05 2.85
C GLY A 89 -1.00 -16.24 3.67
N ASP A 90 0.19 -16.16 4.27
CA ASP A 90 0.80 -17.25 5.03
C ASP A 90 0.47 -17.19 6.54
N GLY A 91 -0.34 -16.21 6.95
CA GLY A 91 -0.72 -15.97 8.33
C GLY A 91 0.41 -15.36 9.16
N LYS A 92 1.44 -14.78 8.52
CA LYS A 92 2.61 -14.21 9.20
C LYS A 92 2.94 -12.82 8.66
N LEU A 93 3.43 -11.95 9.55
CA LEU A 93 4.01 -10.67 9.15
C LEU A 93 5.52 -10.82 9.02
N SER A 94 6.03 -10.62 7.81
CA SER A 94 7.46 -10.34 7.66
C SER A 94 7.80 -9.02 8.37
N ARG A 95 8.99 -8.94 9.00
CA ARG A 95 9.46 -7.69 9.64
C ARG A 95 9.42 -6.51 8.67
N GLN A 96 9.72 -6.76 7.40
CA GLN A 96 9.70 -5.75 6.35
C GLN A 96 8.26 -5.32 6.02
N GLY A 97 7.34 -6.25 5.75
CA GLY A 97 5.95 -5.90 5.40
C GLY A 97 5.20 -5.20 6.53
N GLY A 98 5.36 -5.67 7.77
CA GLY A 98 4.76 -5.04 8.94
C GLY A 98 5.33 -3.65 9.23
N GLY A 99 6.66 -3.50 9.16
CA GLY A 99 7.32 -2.22 9.39
C GLY A 99 6.92 -1.14 8.39
N GLU A 100 6.84 -1.48 7.10
CA GLU A 100 6.43 -0.53 6.05
C GLU A 100 4.96 -0.10 6.18
N CYS A 101 4.06 -1.01 6.59
CA CYS A 101 2.67 -0.63 6.84
C CYS A 101 2.53 0.31 8.04
N LEU A 102 3.24 0.03 9.13
CA LEU A 102 3.21 0.87 10.33
C LEU A 102 3.76 2.28 10.03
N LYS A 103 4.87 2.39 9.29
CA LYS A 103 5.39 3.69 8.83
C LYS A 103 4.40 4.45 7.96
N ALA A 104 3.63 3.75 7.14
CA ALA A 104 2.63 4.38 6.29
C ALA A 104 1.43 4.95 7.08
N GLN A 105 1.09 4.39 8.24
CA GLN A 105 -0.12 4.76 8.99
C GLN A 105 0.15 5.59 10.25
N LEU A 106 1.37 5.56 10.79
CA LEU A 106 1.71 6.23 12.04
C LEU A 106 2.61 7.45 11.76
N PRO A 107 2.43 8.57 12.49
CA PRO A 107 3.40 9.66 12.49
C PRO A 107 4.77 9.12 12.88
N ALA A 108 5.81 9.59 12.19
CA ALA A 108 7.21 9.27 12.50
C ALA A 108 7.67 9.92 13.82
#